data_AF-A0A1W9G6F5-F1
#
_entry.id   AF-A0A1W9G6F5-F1
#
_cell.length_a   1.000
_cell.length_b   1.000
_cell.length_c   1.000
_cell.angle_alpha   90.00
_cell.angle_beta   90.00
_cell.angle_gamma   90.00
#
_symmetry.space_group_name_H-M   'P 1'
#
loop_
_entity.id
_entity.type
_entity.pdbx_description
1 polymer ?
#
loop_
_entity_poly.entity_id
_entity_poly.type
_entity_poly.pdbx_seq_one_letter_code
_entity_poly.pdbx_strand_id
1 'polypeptide(L)'
;MLEKDIQQLRGEDPQTILVGHMMTPGVVQIPGDVSVTEAASLLERERMPCLLVKDTEWRFGLMTPTDIVKKVVAQGLEPDEVEVRTIMTRPVQFIEYDRAIDEASTLMMSSGTPILIVTKENQPVGVLTARDLVLSPKRCAANISATVSVIEGEGAGAAHQITITQLSHVSASLVSRALLLPGTRVIVGFSLSETMSPFTIKGTVLNNAGLEAVSGVTRPGVSASPAVEVQFVELSPADQSRIKAWVLGRLPPSFGSA
;
A
#
# COMPACT_ATOMS: atom_id res chain seq x y z
N MET A 1 -42.28 -19.71 -6.17
CA MET A 1 -42.04 -18.79 -5.04
C MET A 1 -40.78 -19.22 -4.28
N LEU A 2 -39.72 -19.64 -4.99
CA LEU A 2 -38.56 -20.33 -4.39
C LEU A 2 -37.24 -19.92 -5.06
N GLU A 3 -37.11 -18.64 -5.45
CA GLU A 3 -35.91 -18.12 -6.15
C GLU A 3 -35.44 -16.76 -5.60
N LYS A 4 -36.00 -16.27 -4.48
CA LYS A 4 -35.63 -14.95 -3.94
C LYS A 4 -34.67 -14.96 -2.74
N ASP A 5 -34.36 -16.13 -2.17
CA ASP A 5 -33.68 -16.20 -0.86
C ASP A 5 -32.17 -16.54 -0.95
N ILE A 6 -31.57 -16.57 -2.14
CA ILE A 6 -30.12 -16.83 -2.30
C ILE A 6 -29.30 -15.51 -2.39
N GLN A 7 -29.94 -14.35 -2.50
CA GLN A 7 -29.24 -13.06 -2.67
C GLN A 7 -28.88 -12.35 -1.34
N GLN A 8 -29.01 -13.00 -0.19
CA GLN A 8 -28.90 -12.33 1.12
C GLN A 8 -27.95 -13.04 2.11
N LEU A 9 -26.83 -13.61 1.62
CA LEU A 9 -25.74 -14.13 2.44
C LEU A 9 -24.37 -13.89 1.80
N ARG A 10 -24.09 -12.68 1.31
CA ARG A 10 -22.70 -12.20 1.22
C ARG A 10 -22.46 -11.38 2.48
N GLY A 11 -21.93 -12.03 3.51
CA GLY A 11 -21.34 -11.32 4.62
C GLY A 11 -20.31 -10.34 4.06
N GLU A 12 -20.42 -9.07 4.42
CA GLU A 12 -19.32 -8.12 4.28
C GLU A 12 -18.17 -8.68 5.11
N ASP A 13 -17.17 -9.23 4.44
CA ASP A 13 -15.96 -9.72 5.09
C ASP A 13 -15.24 -8.50 5.69
N PRO A 14 -15.01 -8.40 7.02
CA PRO A 14 -14.53 -7.18 7.67
C PRO A 14 -13.09 -6.75 7.31
N GLN A 15 -12.47 -7.35 6.27
CA GLN A 15 -11.03 -7.35 6.04
C GLN A 15 -10.60 -7.11 4.58
N THR A 16 -11.48 -6.64 3.70
CA THR A 16 -11.10 -6.43 2.28
C THR A 16 -10.06 -5.32 2.13
N ILE A 17 -8.80 -5.69 1.89
CA ILE A 17 -7.75 -4.75 1.50
C ILE A 17 -8.06 -4.25 0.10
N LEU A 18 -8.30 -2.94 -0.04
CA LEU A 18 -8.47 -2.28 -1.33
C LEU A 18 -7.14 -1.98 -2.03
N VAL A 19 -7.18 -1.92 -3.36
CA VAL A 19 -6.09 -1.49 -4.26
C VAL A 19 -5.49 -0.16 -3.81
N GLY A 20 -6.36 0.79 -3.48
CA GLY A 20 -6.00 2.13 -3.05
C GLY A 20 -5.17 2.14 -1.79
N HIS A 21 -5.20 1.08 -0.96
CA HIS A 21 -4.29 0.92 0.17
C HIS A 21 -2.89 0.51 -0.32
N MET A 22 -2.76 -0.50 -1.15
CA MET A 22 -1.44 -1.05 -1.50
C MET A 22 -0.68 -0.28 -2.58
N MET A 23 -1.37 0.53 -3.39
CA MET A 23 -0.74 1.25 -4.49
C MET A 23 0.34 2.23 -4.05
N THR A 24 1.33 2.44 -4.92
CA THR A 24 2.22 3.61 -4.88
C THR A 24 1.47 4.81 -5.48
N PRO A 25 1.26 5.90 -4.72
CA PRO A 25 0.60 7.09 -5.25
C PRO A 25 1.42 7.79 -6.33
N GLY A 26 0.73 8.39 -7.29
CA GLY A 26 1.35 9.08 -8.41
C GLY A 26 1.65 8.15 -9.58
N VAL A 27 1.53 8.70 -10.79
CA VAL A 27 1.89 8.03 -12.04
C VAL A 27 2.46 9.09 -12.97
N VAL A 28 3.68 8.85 -13.46
CA VAL A 28 4.33 9.76 -14.38
C VAL A 28 3.78 9.49 -15.78
N GLN A 29 3.17 10.52 -16.36
CA GLN A 29 2.63 10.47 -17.72
C GLN A 29 3.56 11.19 -18.68
N ILE A 30 3.88 10.57 -19.80
CA ILE A 30 4.76 11.14 -20.84
C ILE A 30 4.13 11.05 -22.23
N PRO A 31 4.42 12.01 -23.13
CA PRO A 31 4.10 11.87 -24.55
C PRO A 31 4.83 10.68 -25.20
N GLY A 32 4.23 10.12 -26.26
CA GLY A 32 4.78 8.97 -26.97
C GLY A 32 5.98 9.26 -27.90
N ASP A 33 6.16 10.50 -28.33
CA ASP A 33 7.30 11.00 -29.15
C ASP A 33 8.58 11.25 -28.34
N VAL A 34 8.51 11.20 -27.01
CA VAL A 34 9.71 11.33 -26.17
C VAL A 34 10.70 10.21 -26.49
N SER A 35 12.00 10.52 -26.46
CA SER A 35 13.05 9.52 -26.69
C SER A 35 13.15 8.53 -25.52
N VAL A 36 13.67 7.34 -25.80
CA VAL A 36 13.89 6.34 -24.74
C VAL A 36 14.89 6.83 -23.70
N THR A 37 15.89 7.62 -24.08
CA THR A 37 16.86 8.23 -23.13
C THR A 37 16.18 9.17 -22.15
N GLU A 38 15.32 10.07 -22.63
CA GLU A 38 14.60 11.01 -21.75
C GLU A 38 13.65 10.24 -20.84
N ALA A 39 12.93 9.25 -21.37
CA ALA A 39 12.04 8.41 -20.60
C ALA A 39 12.77 7.56 -19.54
N ALA A 40 13.94 7.02 -19.86
CA ALA A 40 14.80 6.31 -18.90
C ALA A 40 15.25 7.26 -17.77
N SER A 41 15.61 8.49 -18.12
CA SER A 41 15.99 9.51 -17.14
C SER A 41 14.83 9.87 -16.19
N LEU A 42 13.60 9.91 -16.71
CA LEU A 42 12.39 10.10 -15.91
C LEU A 42 12.11 8.93 -14.96
N LEU A 43 12.28 7.69 -15.42
CA LEU A 43 12.14 6.51 -14.55
C LEU A 43 13.08 6.57 -13.35
N GLU A 44 14.35 6.92 -13.59
CA GLU A 44 15.36 7.02 -12.53
C GLU A 44 15.10 8.21 -11.59
N ARG A 45 14.84 9.39 -12.15
CA ARG A 45 14.62 10.62 -11.38
C ARG A 45 13.40 10.53 -10.50
N GLU A 46 12.28 10.05 -11.04
CA GLU A 46 11.00 9.96 -10.34
C GLU A 46 10.88 8.68 -9.51
N ARG A 47 11.82 7.73 -9.67
CA ARG A 47 11.85 6.42 -8.99
C ARG A 47 10.54 5.64 -9.16
N MET A 48 9.97 5.72 -10.36
CA MET A 48 8.71 5.06 -10.69
C MET A 48 8.97 3.71 -11.36
N PRO A 49 8.16 2.67 -11.07
CA PRO A 49 8.35 1.34 -11.66
C PRO A 49 8.03 1.30 -13.16
N CYS A 50 7.28 2.28 -13.65
CA CYS A 50 6.84 2.39 -15.04
C CYS A 50 6.45 3.84 -15.38
N LEU A 51 6.36 4.14 -16.68
CA LEU A 51 5.76 5.36 -17.21
C LEU A 51 4.47 5.03 -17.95
N LEU A 52 3.45 5.86 -17.73
CA LEU A 52 2.22 5.82 -18.50
C LEU A 52 2.39 6.71 -19.74
N VAL A 53 2.44 6.08 -20.91
CA VAL A 53 2.73 6.76 -22.16
C VAL A 53 1.41 7.15 -22.82
N LYS A 54 1.23 8.43 -23.10
CA LYS A 54 0.08 8.97 -23.83
C LYS A 54 0.45 9.14 -25.30
N ASP A 55 -0.06 8.25 -26.15
CA ASP A 55 0.21 8.26 -27.60
C ASP A 55 -0.77 9.13 -28.37
N THR A 56 -2.04 9.07 -27.98
CA THR A 56 -3.10 9.96 -28.46
C THR A 56 -4.00 10.34 -27.30
N GLU A 57 -5.02 11.17 -27.53
CA GLU A 57 -5.96 11.59 -26.49
C GLU A 57 -6.63 10.42 -25.74
N TRP A 58 -6.86 9.30 -26.45
CA TRP A 58 -7.57 8.12 -25.93
C TRP A 58 -6.73 6.84 -25.93
N ARG A 59 -5.43 6.91 -26.24
CA ARG A 59 -4.55 5.73 -26.30
C ARG A 59 -3.38 5.87 -25.34
N PHE A 60 -3.35 4.93 -24.40
CA PHE A 60 -2.27 4.77 -23.45
C PHE A 60 -1.47 3.51 -23.75
N GLY A 61 -0.18 3.56 -23.43
CA GLY A 61 0.70 2.40 -23.30
C GLY A 61 1.50 2.48 -22.01
N LEU A 62 2.16 1.38 -21.67
CA LEU A 62 3.01 1.29 -20.49
C LEU A 62 4.45 1.06 -20.94
N MET A 63 5.40 1.81 -20.39
CA MET A 63 6.83 1.56 -20.57
C MET A 63 7.46 1.20 -19.23
N THR A 64 8.24 0.13 -19.22
CA THR A 64 9.00 -0.35 -18.07
C THR A 64 10.50 -0.42 -18.40
N PRO A 65 11.40 -0.49 -17.39
CA PRO A 65 12.82 -0.75 -17.64
C PRO A 65 13.06 -2.03 -18.47
N THR A 66 12.19 -3.04 -18.32
CA THR A 66 12.28 -4.28 -19.09
C THR A 66 12.04 -4.06 -20.59
N ASP A 67 11.16 -3.11 -20.95
CA ASP A 67 10.92 -2.75 -22.35
C ASP A 67 12.18 -2.14 -22.97
N ILE A 68 12.86 -1.25 -22.25
CA ILE A 68 14.12 -0.64 -22.70
C ILE A 68 15.17 -1.73 -22.97
N VAL A 69 15.36 -2.64 -22.01
CA VAL A 69 16.35 -3.72 -22.15
C VAL A 69 16.02 -4.63 -23.33
N LYS A 70 14.76 -5.09 -23.45
CA LYS A 70 14.38 -6.10 -24.45
C LYS A 70 14.19 -5.54 -25.86
N LYS A 71 13.66 -4.32 -25.98
CA LYS A 71 13.21 -3.74 -27.25
C LYS A 71 14.18 -2.71 -27.83
N VAL A 72 15.11 -2.19 -27.02
CA VAL A 72 16.12 -1.21 -27.48
C VAL A 72 17.52 -1.81 -27.36
N VAL A 73 17.96 -2.09 -26.12
CA VAL A 73 19.35 -2.53 -25.86
C VAL A 73 19.64 -3.88 -26.52
N ALA A 74 18.77 -4.87 -26.32
CA ALA A 74 18.94 -6.20 -26.92
C ALA A 74 18.83 -6.20 -28.45
N GLN A 75 18.26 -5.13 -29.04
CA GLN A 75 18.16 -4.95 -30.49
C GLN A 75 19.33 -4.12 -31.05
N GLY A 76 20.21 -3.58 -30.20
CA GLY A 76 21.32 -2.71 -30.62
C GLY A 76 20.86 -1.36 -31.17
N LEU A 77 19.69 -0.87 -30.76
CA LEU A 77 19.15 0.42 -31.20
C LEU A 77 19.69 1.56 -30.34
N GLU A 78 19.85 2.74 -30.94
CA GLU A 78 20.26 3.96 -30.24
C GLU A 78 19.07 4.57 -29.46
N PRO A 79 19.11 4.65 -28.11
CA PRO A 79 17.97 5.10 -27.32
C PRO A 79 17.51 6.54 -27.59
N ASP A 80 18.39 7.40 -28.06
CA ASP A 80 18.06 8.79 -28.45
C ASP A 80 17.24 8.86 -29.74
N GLU A 81 17.33 7.87 -30.61
CA GLU A 81 16.63 7.82 -31.90
C GLU A 81 15.31 7.04 -31.85
N VAL A 82 15.06 6.33 -30.74
CA VAL A 82 13.85 5.53 -30.56
C VAL A 82 12.81 6.31 -29.76
N GLU A 83 11.62 6.48 -30.33
CA GLU A 83 10.47 7.04 -29.62
C GLU A 83 9.81 5.99 -28.71
N VAL A 84 9.42 6.40 -27.50
CA VAL A 84 8.79 5.51 -26.52
C VAL A 84 7.52 4.83 -27.05
N ARG A 85 6.75 5.51 -27.91
CA ARG A 85 5.51 4.94 -28.50
C ARG A 85 5.74 3.63 -29.25
N THR A 86 6.95 3.41 -29.75
CA THR A 86 7.32 2.23 -30.54
C THR A 86 7.64 1.03 -29.66
N ILE A 87 8.06 1.26 -28.41
CA ILE A 87 8.46 0.21 -27.48
C ILE A 87 7.45 -0.03 -26.35
N MET A 88 6.50 0.88 -26.12
CA MET A 88 5.51 0.71 -25.05
C MET A 88 4.60 -0.51 -25.27
N THR A 89 4.17 -1.11 -24.17
CA THR A 89 3.26 -2.27 -24.16
C THR A 89 1.80 -1.82 -24.12
N ARG A 90 0.94 -2.54 -24.84
CA ARG A 90 -0.50 -2.33 -24.92
C ARG A 90 -1.23 -3.69 -24.88
N PRO A 91 -2.48 -3.77 -24.37
CA PRO A 91 -3.23 -2.70 -23.70
C PRO A 91 -2.71 -2.44 -22.28
N VAL A 92 -2.87 -1.22 -21.78
CA VAL A 92 -2.63 -0.90 -20.37
C VAL A 92 -3.77 -1.48 -19.54
N GLN A 93 -3.42 -2.17 -18.46
CA GLN A 93 -4.39 -2.67 -17.50
C GLN A 93 -4.63 -1.62 -16.42
N PHE A 94 -5.89 -1.24 -16.26
CA PHE A 94 -6.34 -0.28 -15.27
C PHE A 94 -7.17 -0.97 -14.19
N ILE A 95 -7.16 -0.42 -12.99
CA ILE A 95 -8.00 -0.89 -11.88
C ILE A 95 -8.40 0.29 -10.99
N GLU A 96 -9.67 0.36 -10.60
CA GLU A 96 -10.13 1.42 -9.69
C GLU A 96 -9.57 1.22 -8.28
N TYR A 97 -9.28 2.34 -7.60
CA TYR A 97 -8.65 2.35 -6.28
C TYR A 97 -9.50 1.71 -5.18
N ASP A 98 -10.81 1.60 -5.38
CA ASP A 98 -11.77 1.03 -4.43
C ASP A 98 -12.03 -0.46 -4.65
N ARG A 99 -11.36 -1.09 -5.63
CA ARG A 99 -11.46 -2.54 -5.88
C ARG A 99 -10.67 -3.33 -4.85
N ALA A 100 -11.08 -4.58 -4.63
CA ALA A 100 -10.37 -5.50 -3.74
C ALA A 100 -9.01 -5.91 -4.33
N ILE A 101 -8.03 -6.18 -3.46
CA ILE A 101 -6.70 -6.65 -3.86
C ILE A 101 -6.75 -8.01 -4.59
N ASP A 102 -7.66 -8.89 -4.23
CA ASP A 102 -7.83 -10.17 -4.90
C ASP A 102 -8.24 -10.01 -6.37
N GLU A 103 -9.03 -8.97 -6.67
CA GLU A 103 -9.35 -8.62 -8.06
C GLU A 103 -8.11 -8.14 -8.81
N ALA A 104 -7.25 -7.35 -8.15
CA ALA A 104 -5.99 -6.89 -8.73
C ALA A 104 -5.05 -8.07 -9.04
N SER A 105 -4.92 -9.00 -8.09
CA SER A 105 -4.14 -10.23 -8.26
C SER A 105 -4.67 -11.06 -9.44
N THR A 106 -5.98 -11.26 -9.50
CA THR A 106 -6.64 -11.98 -10.60
C THR A 106 -6.42 -11.30 -11.95
N LEU A 107 -6.53 -9.96 -11.99
CA LEU A 107 -6.29 -9.19 -13.21
C LEU A 107 -4.84 -9.32 -13.67
N MET A 108 -3.86 -9.18 -12.78
CA MET A 108 -2.43 -9.39 -13.09
C MET A 108 -2.16 -10.80 -13.64
N MET A 109 -2.72 -11.85 -13.01
CA MET A 109 -2.57 -13.22 -13.47
C MET A 109 -3.18 -13.45 -14.85
N SER A 110 -4.42 -12.99 -15.07
CA SER A 110 -5.15 -13.22 -16.33
C SER A 110 -4.55 -12.45 -17.52
N SER A 111 -4.05 -11.24 -17.27
CA SER A 111 -3.44 -10.37 -18.28
C SER A 111 -1.95 -10.64 -18.51
N GLY A 112 -1.28 -11.35 -17.60
CA GLY A 112 0.16 -11.60 -17.63
C GLY A 112 1.03 -10.36 -17.37
N THR A 113 0.46 -9.24 -16.91
CA THR A 113 1.25 -8.06 -16.50
C THR A 113 1.44 -7.99 -14.99
N PRO A 114 2.68 -7.74 -14.50
CA PRO A 114 2.95 -7.56 -13.08
C PRO A 114 2.63 -6.14 -12.59
N ILE A 115 2.11 -5.26 -13.44
CA ILE A 115 1.84 -3.84 -13.13
C ILE A 115 0.42 -3.48 -13.60
N LEU A 116 -0.31 -2.81 -12.72
CA LEU A 116 -1.60 -2.18 -13.00
C LEU A 116 -1.50 -0.68 -12.75
N ILE A 117 -2.14 0.11 -13.61
CA ILE A 117 -2.36 1.54 -13.35
C ILE A 117 -3.62 1.68 -12.51
N VAL A 118 -3.50 2.36 -11.38
CA VAL A 118 -4.64 2.59 -10.49
C VAL A 118 -5.33 3.88 -10.87
N THR A 119 -6.65 3.81 -11.02
CA THR A 119 -7.51 4.94 -11.35
C THR A 119 -8.43 5.32 -10.20
N LYS A 120 -8.85 6.58 -10.19
CA LYS A 120 -9.97 7.08 -9.39
C LYS A 120 -10.84 7.90 -10.31
N GLU A 121 -12.10 7.52 -10.49
CA GLU A 121 -13.02 8.20 -11.41
C GLU A 121 -12.43 8.29 -12.83
N ASN A 122 -11.80 7.20 -13.30
CA ASN A 122 -11.07 7.10 -14.58
C ASN A 122 -9.81 7.97 -14.70
N GLN A 123 -9.38 8.67 -13.65
CA GLN A 123 -8.12 9.42 -13.65
C GLN A 123 -7.00 8.56 -13.08
N PRO A 124 -5.84 8.43 -13.76
CA PRO A 124 -4.68 7.72 -13.22
C PRO A 124 -4.15 8.40 -11.94
N VAL A 125 -4.13 7.68 -10.83
CA VAL A 125 -3.73 8.20 -9.50
C VAL A 125 -2.59 7.42 -8.84
N GLY A 126 -2.22 6.26 -9.36
CA GLY A 126 -1.16 5.46 -8.79
C GLY A 126 -0.77 4.25 -9.62
N VAL A 127 0.17 3.48 -9.09
CA VAL A 127 0.67 2.25 -9.68
C VAL A 127 0.62 1.14 -8.63
N LEU A 128 0.13 -0.03 -9.02
CA LEU A 128 0.16 -1.24 -8.21
C LEU A 128 0.99 -2.30 -8.92
N THR A 129 1.99 -2.85 -8.23
CA THR A 129 2.85 -3.91 -8.76
C THR A 129 2.58 -5.25 -8.06
N ALA A 130 2.92 -6.37 -8.71
CA ALA A 130 2.85 -7.69 -8.10
C ALA A 130 3.71 -7.78 -6.83
N ARG A 131 4.80 -7.00 -6.75
CA ARG A 131 5.62 -6.87 -5.54
C ARG A 131 4.84 -6.23 -4.40
N ASP A 132 3.99 -5.24 -4.67
CA ASP A 132 3.13 -4.62 -3.67
C ASP A 132 2.08 -5.60 -3.12
N LEU A 133 1.68 -6.62 -3.90
CA LEU A 133 0.77 -7.67 -3.44
C LEU A 133 1.44 -8.65 -2.45
N VAL A 134 2.73 -8.91 -2.65
CA VAL A 134 3.51 -9.85 -1.82
C VAL A 134 4.01 -9.18 -0.54
N LEU A 135 4.28 -7.87 -0.59
CA LEU A 135 4.77 -7.12 0.56
C LEU A 135 3.58 -6.56 1.38
N SER A 136 3.46 -7.00 2.63
CA SER A 136 2.61 -6.34 3.63
C SER A 136 2.81 -4.82 3.60
N PRO A 137 1.75 -4.01 3.81
CA PRO A 137 1.77 -2.56 3.61
C PRO A 137 2.99 -1.94 4.29
N LYS A 138 3.79 -1.18 3.53
CA LYS A 138 5.10 -0.65 3.96
C LYS A 138 4.97 -0.04 5.37
N ARG A 139 5.60 -0.66 6.35
CA ARG A 139 5.61 -0.21 7.75
C ARG A 139 6.79 0.71 7.98
N CYS A 140 6.55 1.90 8.48
CA CYS A 140 7.60 2.75 8.99
C CYS A 140 7.77 2.49 10.49
N ALA A 141 9.02 2.32 10.95
CA ALA A 141 9.31 2.35 12.38
C ALA A 141 9.00 3.74 12.94
N ALA A 142 8.11 3.79 13.93
CA ALA A 142 7.63 4.99 14.55
C ALA A 142 7.97 4.95 16.05
N ASN A 143 8.05 6.12 16.68
CA ASN A 143 8.06 6.25 18.14
C ASN A 143 7.10 7.37 18.49
N ILE A 144 5.83 7.15 18.18
CA ILE A 144 4.77 8.15 18.31
C ILE A 144 4.00 7.87 19.61
N SER A 145 3.94 8.86 20.50
CA SER A 145 3.08 8.80 21.67
C SER A 145 1.62 8.90 21.21
N ALA A 146 0.81 7.94 21.63
CA ALA A 146 -0.58 7.82 21.22
C ALA A 146 -1.46 7.44 22.41
N THR A 147 -2.76 7.65 22.27
CA THR A 147 -3.78 7.17 23.19
C THR A 147 -4.61 6.10 22.52
N VAL A 148 -4.92 5.03 23.24
CA VAL A 148 -5.89 4.03 22.80
C VAL A 148 -7.05 4.01 23.79
N SER A 149 -8.27 4.09 23.27
CA SER A 149 -9.49 3.98 24.06
C SER A 149 -10.33 2.81 23.56
N VAL A 150 -10.83 1.99 24.48
CA VAL A 150 -11.66 0.84 24.13
C VAL A 150 -13.10 1.32 23.91
N ILE A 151 -13.65 1.06 22.72
CA ILE A 151 -15.04 1.42 22.37
C ILE A 151 -15.99 0.31 22.81
N GLU A 152 -15.65 -0.95 22.48
CA GLU A 152 -16.47 -2.13 22.70
C GLU A 152 -15.57 -3.30 23.11
N GLY A 153 -15.82 -3.90 24.29
CA GLY A 153 -15.04 -5.00 24.88
C GLY A 153 -14.85 -4.88 26.40
N GLU A 154 -14.11 -5.81 27.00
CA GLU A 154 -13.68 -5.70 28.41
C GLU A 154 -12.76 -4.48 28.58
N GLY A 155 -13.14 -3.55 29.47
CA GLY A 155 -12.41 -2.29 29.68
C GLY A 155 -12.90 -1.09 28.86
N ALA A 156 -14.13 -1.15 28.31
CA ALA A 156 -14.76 -0.04 27.61
C ALA A 156 -14.72 1.28 28.40
N GLY A 157 -14.29 2.36 27.72
CA GLY A 157 -14.12 3.70 28.31
C GLY A 157 -12.75 3.99 28.93
N ALA A 158 -11.88 2.98 29.10
CA ALA A 158 -10.53 3.20 29.59
C ALA A 158 -9.60 3.69 28.47
N ALA A 159 -8.99 4.87 28.68
CA ALA A 159 -7.97 5.43 27.80
C ALA A 159 -6.58 5.11 28.34
N HIS A 160 -5.73 4.54 27.51
CA HIS A 160 -4.37 4.14 27.88
C HIS A 160 -3.35 4.86 27.00
N GLN A 161 -2.27 5.31 27.61
CA GLN A 161 -1.10 5.81 26.88
C GLN A 161 -0.36 4.63 26.27
N ILE A 162 -0.07 4.73 24.98
CA ILE A 162 0.61 3.71 24.18
C ILE A 162 1.69 4.35 23.32
N THR A 163 2.57 3.51 22.80
CA THR A 163 3.57 3.94 21.83
C THR A 163 3.34 3.18 20.53
N ILE A 164 3.08 3.90 19.44
CA ILE A 164 3.05 3.31 18.11
C ILE A 164 4.49 3.10 17.68
N THR A 165 4.89 1.84 17.58
CA THR A 165 6.23 1.39 17.21
C THR A 165 6.38 1.18 15.70
N GLN A 166 5.28 0.86 15.03
CA GLN A 166 5.22 0.78 13.58
C GLN A 166 3.89 1.33 13.09
N LEU A 167 3.93 2.06 11.97
CA LEU A 167 2.73 2.62 11.35
C LEU A 167 2.72 2.32 9.86
N SER A 168 1.56 1.89 9.38
CA SER A 168 1.18 1.89 7.97
C SER A 168 -0.15 2.63 7.84
N HIS A 169 -0.62 2.82 6.60
CA HIS A 169 -1.92 3.46 6.35
C HIS A 169 -3.11 2.51 6.58
N VAL A 170 -2.89 1.24 6.93
CA VAL A 170 -3.96 0.28 7.28
C VAL A 170 -3.82 -0.31 8.68
N SER A 171 -2.68 -0.19 9.34
CA SER A 171 -2.47 -0.75 10.67
C SER A 171 -1.36 -0.03 11.43
N ALA A 172 -1.41 -0.16 12.75
CA ALA A 172 -0.36 0.24 13.66
C ALA A 172 0.05 -0.92 14.55
N SER A 173 1.35 -1.12 14.71
CA SER A 173 1.90 -1.90 15.81
C SER A 173 2.11 -0.96 16.99
N LEU A 174 1.62 -1.35 18.15
CA LEU A 174 1.63 -0.53 19.35
C LEU A 174 2.06 -1.32 20.58
N VAL A 175 2.77 -0.65 21.47
CA VAL A 175 3.16 -1.20 22.77
C VAL A 175 2.27 -0.56 23.83
N SER A 176 1.56 -1.41 24.55
CA SER A 176 0.65 -1.02 25.62
C SER A 176 1.01 -1.73 26.92
N ARG A 177 0.90 -1.01 28.04
CA ARG A 177 0.94 -1.63 29.38
C ARG A 177 -0.39 -2.27 29.76
N ALA A 178 -1.48 -1.86 29.10
CA ALA A 178 -2.81 -2.43 29.27
C ALA A 178 -3.01 -3.63 28.34
N LEU A 179 -3.71 -4.64 28.86
CA LEU A 179 -4.01 -5.86 28.13
C LEU A 179 -5.15 -5.58 27.14
N LEU A 180 -4.83 -5.61 25.84
CA LEU A 180 -5.78 -5.44 24.75
C LEU A 180 -6.04 -6.81 24.12
N LEU A 181 -7.26 -7.33 24.27
CA LEU A 181 -7.62 -8.65 23.75
C LEU A 181 -7.88 -8.59 22.23
N PRO A 182 -7.52 -9.65 21.48
CA PRO A 182 -7.88 -9.77 20.06
C PRO A 182 -9.40 -9.63 19.85
N GLY A 183 -9.80 -8.95 18.78
CA GLY A 183 -11.20 -8.65 18.47
C GLY A 183 -11.76 -7.40 19.16
N THR A 184 -11.04 -6.80 20.11
CA THR A 184 -11.46 -5.57 20.78
C THR A 184 -11.47 -4.39 19.81
N ARG A 185 -12.54 -3.59 19.83
CA ARG A 185 -12.64 -2.36 19.04
C ARG A 185 -12.10 -1.18 19.82
N VAL A 186 -11.21 -0.42 19.19
CA VAL A 186 -10.48 0.68 19.82
C VAL A 186 -10.51 1.94 18.97
N ILE A 187 -10.35 3.09 19.59
CA ILE A 187 -9.99 4.35 18.93
C ILE A 187 -8.55 4.66 19.31
N VAL A 188 -7.71 4.82 18.31
CA VAL A 188 -6.31 5.23 18.44
C VAL A 188 -6.21 6.71 18.09
N GLY A 189 -5.86 7.54 19.07
CA GLY A 189 -5.57 8.95 18.92
C GLY A 189 -4.07 9.22 18.86
N PHE A 190 -3.56 9.87 17.81
CA PHE A 190 -2.14 10.23 17.73
C PHE A 190 -1.90 11.44 16.85
N SER A 191 -0.72 12.07 16.97
CA SER A 191 -0.29 13.10 16.03
C SER A 191 1.06 12.73 15.40
N LEU A 192 1.19 12.96 14.11
CA LEU A 192 2.40 12.66 13.33
C LEU A 192 3.46 13.78 13.41
N SER A 193 3.03 15.00 13.71
CA SER A 193 3.85 16.18 13.99
C SER A 193 3.04 17.20 14.78
N GLU A 194 3.71 18.10 15.51
CA GLU A 194 3.03 19.18 16.25
C GLU A 194 2.24 20.14 15.35
N THR A 195 2.57 20.16 14.05
CA THR A 195 1.95 21.00 13.02
C THR A 195 0.79 20.33 12.28
N MET A 196 0.55 19.05 12.49
CA MET A 196 -0.50 18.28 11.82
C MET A 196 -1.70 18.11 12.75
N SER A 197 -2.92 18.12 12.16
CA SER A 197 -4.12 17.80 12.92
C SER A 197 -4.04 16.36 13.48
N PRO A 198 -4.49 16.14 14.73
CA PRO A 198 -4.44 14.83 15.35
C PRO A 198 -5.33 13.85 14.59
N PHE A 199 -4.87 12.61 14.50
CA PHE A 199 -5.61 11.48 13.99
C PHE A 199 -6.43 10.87 15.12
N THR A 200 -7.66 10.50 14.81
CA THR A 200 -8.53 9.72 15.70
C THR A 200 -9.11 8.58 14.87
N ILE A 201 -8.46 7.42 14.92
CA ILE A 201 -8.70 6.31 13.99
C ILE A 201 -9.34 5.16 14.75
N LYS A 202 -10.48 4.66 14.27
CA LYS A 202 -11.05 3.42 14.78
C LYS A 202 -10.22 2.24 14.30
N GLY A 203 -10.14 1.19 15.11
CA GLY A 203 -9.46 -0.02 14.71
C GLY A 203 -9.88 -1.24 15.50
N THR A 204 -9.43 -2.39 15.03
CA THR A 204 -9.64 -3.68 15.68
C THR A 204 -8.30 -4.27 16.07
N VAL A 205 -8.21 -4.70 17.34
CA VAL A 205 -7.03 -5.39 17.86
C VAL A 205 -6.93 -6.77 17.22
N LEU A 206 -5.80 -7.07 16.60
CA LEU A 206 -5.51 -8.37 16.00
C LEU A 206 -4.70 -9.26 16.97
N ASN A 207 -4.69 -10.56 16.70
CA ASN A 207 -3.89 -11.51 17.47
C ASN A 207 -2.39 -11.25 17.26
N ASN A 208 -1.61 -11.41 18.33
CA ASN A 208 -0.21 -11.01 18.37
C ASN A 208 0.63 -11.73 17.29
N ALA A 209 1.33 -10.96 16.45
CA ALA A 209 2.31 -11.50 15.51
C ALA A 209 3.57 -11.89 16.28
N GLY A 210 3.61 -13.11 16.81
CA GLY A 210 4.81 -13.64 17.45
C GLY A 210 4.60 -14.91 18.24
N LEU A 211 4.25 -16.01 17.58
CA LEU A 211 4.58 -17.35 18.09
C LEU A 211 4.67 -18.37 16.93
N GLU A 212 5.68 -18.23 16.05
CA GLU A 212 6.36 -19.45 15.59
C GLU A 212 7.32 -19.84 16.71
N ALA A 213 6.97 -20.89 17.43
CA ALA A 213 7.85 -21.53 18.39
C ALA A 213 9.00 -22.22 17.63
N VAL A 214 10.08 -21.50 17.37
CA VAL A 214 11.37 -22.14 17.09
C VAL A 214 11.98 -22.52 18.43
N SER A 215 11.97 -23.82 18.70
CA SER A 215 12.65 -24.47 19.81
C SER A 215 14.05 -23.92 20.07
N GLY A 216 14.33 -23.49 21.31
CA GLY A 216 15.69 -23.42 21.83
C GLY A 216 16.05 -22.16 22.62
N VAL A 217 16.20 -22.34 23.93
CA VAL A 217 16.95 -21.49 24.88
C VAL A 217 16.28 -20.18 25.31
N THR A 218 15.41 -20.29 26.31
CA THR A 218 14.99 -19.17 27.18
C THR A 218 16.15 -18.63 28.02
N ARG A 219 16.46 -17.34 27.86
CA ARG A 219 17.11 -16.52 28.91
C ARG A 219 16.00 -15.88 29.77
N PRO A 220 16.05 -15.95 31.11
CA PRO A 220 15.08 -15.28 31.96
C PRO A 220 15.47 -13.81 32.15
N GLY A 221 14.55 -12.86 31.92
CA GLY A 221 14.75 -11.49 32.40
C GLY A 221 14.24 -10.30 31.57
N VAL A 222 13.51 -10.50 30.46
CA VAL A 222 12.90 -9.36 29.73
C VAL A 222 11.40 -9.61 29.60
N SER A 223 10.60 -8.95 30.45
CA SER A 223 9.16 -8.83 30.22
C SER A 223 8.94 -7.92 29.02
N ALA A 224 8.95 -8.48 27.81
CA ALA A 224 8.51 -7.77 26.62
C ALA A 224 7.03 -7.46 26.81
N SER A 225 6.68 -6.18 27.00
CA SER A 225 5.28 -5.75 26.92
C SER A 225 4.77 -6.21 25.55
N PRO A 226 3.66 -6.97 25.47
CA PRO A 226 3.25 -7.57 24.21
C PRO A 226 2.99 -6.46 23.20
N ALA A 227 3.67 -6.53 22.05
CA ALA A 227 3.29 -5.72 20.91
C ALA A 227 1.87 -6.14 20.51
N VAL A 228 1.01 -5.16 20.31
CA VAL A 228 -0.37 -5.36 19.90
C VAL A 228 -0.51 -4.76 18.51
N GLU A 229 -1.14 -5.49 17.60
CA GLU A 229 -1.41 -4.97 16.27
C GLU A 229 -2.84 -4.45 16.22
N VAL A 230 -3.04 -3.23 15.73
CA VAL A 230 -4.37 -2.66 15.50
C VAL A 230 -4.53 -2.37 14.02
N GLN A 231 -5.51 -3.03 13.41
CA GLN A 231 -5.95 -2.74 12.05
C GLN A 231 -6.90 -1.55 12.07
N PHE A 232 -6.65 -0.55 11.22
CA PHE A 232 -7.51 0.61 11.08
C PHE A 232 -8.79 0.26 10.32
N VAL A 233 -9.90 0.83 10.77
CA VAL A 233 -11.25 0.65 10.23
C VAL A 233 -11.82 2.05 9.93
N GLU A 234 -12.52 2.19 8.79
CA GLU A 234 -13.16 3.46 8.37
C GLU A 234 -12.20 4.67 8.25
N LEU A 235 -10.94 4.45 7.87
CA LEU A 235 -9.98 5.56 7.72
C LEU A 235 -10.34 6.45 6.52
N SER A 236 -10.53 7.74 6.75
CA SER A 236 -10.90 8.69 5.69
C SER A 236 -9.84 8.75 4.57
N PRO A 237 -10.21 8.96 3.29
CA PRO A 237 -9.22 9.08 2.21
C PRO A 237 -8.16 10.16 2.47
N ALA A 238 -8.56 11.27 3.11
CA ALA A 238 -7.64 12.33 3.51
C ALA A 238 -6.61 11.85 4.55
N ASP A 239 -7.04 11.11 5.57
CA ASP A 239 -6.14 10.58 6.60
C ASP A 239 -5.25 9.47 6.06
N GLN A 240 -5.77 8.62 5.18
CA GLN A 240 -4.98 7.63 4.45
C GLN A 240 -3.84 8.31 3.68
N SER A 241 -4.13 9.35 2.90
CA SER A 241 -3.12 10.10 2.15
C SER A 241 -2.06 10.74 3.06
N ARG A 242 -2.47 11.30 4.20
CA ARG A 242 -1.56 11.93 5.17
C ARG A 242 -0.63 10.90 5.83
N ILE A 243 -1.16 9.76 6.26
CA ILE A 243 -0.35 8.69 6.85
C ILE A 243 0.60 8.10 5.80
N LYS A 244 0.13 7.87 4.57
CA LYS A 244 0.99 7.40 3.48
C LYS A 244 2.13 8.37 3.19
N ALA A 245 1.83 9.67 3.05
CA ALA A 245 2.84 10.68 2.79
C ALA A 245 3.90 10.71 3.90
N TRP A 246 3.47 10.60 5.16
CA TRP A 246 4.39 10.54 6.30
C TRP A 246 5.24 9.27 6.31
N VAL A 247 4.64 8.10 6.05
CA VAL A 247 5.34 6.81 5.98
C VAL A 247 6.38 6.84 4.87
N LEU A 248 6.00 7.30 3.66
CA LEU A 248 6.91 7.40 2.52
C LEU A 248 8.06 8.38 2.76
N GLY A 249 7.81 9.51 3.44
CA GLY A 249 8.84 10.49 3.78
C GLY A 249 9.86 10.02 4.83
N ARG A 250 9.56 8.96 5.59
CA ARG A 250 10.45 8.41 6.63
C ARG A 250 11.09 7.07 6.30
N LEU A 251 10.70 6.45 5.19
CA LEU A 251 11.42 5.27 4.73
C LEU A 251 12.84 5.70 4.32
N PRO A 252 13.88 4.91 4.65
CA PRO A 252 15.19 5.14 4.08
C PRO A 252 15.03 5.13 2.55
N PRO A 253 15.73 6.02 1.81
CA PRO A 253 15.80 5.88 0.35
C PRO A 253 16.20 4.44 0.07
N SER A 254 15.41 3.72 -0.71
CA SER A 254 15.66 2.31 -0.99
C SER A 254 17.10 2.18 -1.50
N PHE A 255 17.94 1.55 -0.68
CA PHE A 255 19.30 1.19 -1.05
C PHE A 255 19.24 0.33 -2.31
N GLY A 256 19.72 0.88 -3.42
CA GLY A 256 20.30 0.08 -4.48
C GLY A 256 21.75 -0.23 -4.13
N SER A 257 22.05 -1.49 -3.86
CA SER A 257 23.37 -2.13 -4.03
C SER A 257 23.14 -3.62 -3.79
N ALA A 258 23.52 -4.56 -4.65
CA ALA A 258 24.64 -4.58 -5.59
C ALA A 258 24.24 -5.22 -6.93
#